data_AF-A0A7C6YQ95-F1
#
_entry.id   AF-A0A7C6YQ95-F1
#
_cell.length_a   1.000
_cell.length_b   1.000
_cell.length_c   1.000
_cell.angle_alpha   90.00
_cell.angle_beta   90.00
_cell.angle_gamma   90.00
#
_symmetry.space_group_name_H-M   'P 1'
#
loop_
_entity.id
_entity.type
_entity.pdbx_description
1 polymer ?
#
loop_
_entity_poly.entity_id
_entity_poly.type
_entity_poly.pdbx_seq_one_letter_code
_entity_poly.pdbx_strand_id
1 'polypeptide(L)'
;MHVELYKQKLALFRKLAEISEKLADFSADDLMAENGALADLEAFLEKRDGLIEKIDALDKQLVGLAGEPSRAVKPLKGSLVKIAEDIRKNDAKAELSVKDGLKQLRRQRRKIQEGKQSSRAYGPRGDVHEGVFVDKRR
;
A
#
# COMPACT_ATOMS: atom_id res chain seq x y z
N MET A 1 11.27 -34.95 4.76
CA MET A 1 10.57 -34.06 3.80
C MET A 1 9.79 -32.93 4.49
N HIS A 2 8.86 -33.21 5.41
CA HIS A 2 8.09 -32.16 6.11
C HIS A 2 8.95 -31.06 6.77
N VAL A 3 10.00 -31.43 7.52
CA VAL A 3 10.85 -30.46 8.22
C VAL A 3 11.49 -29.45 7.27
N GLU A 4 11.90 -29.90 6.08
CA GLU A 4 12.57 -29.04 5.10
C GLU A 4 11.60 -28.04 4.46
N LEU A 5 10.38 -28.48 4.13
CA LEU A 5 9.33 -27.58 3.64
C LEU A 5 8.93 -26.53 4.70
N TYR A 6 8.87 -26.91 5.98
CA TYR A 6 8.63 -25.95 7.06
C TYR A 6 9.79 -24.96 7.25
N LYS A 7 11.04 -25.38 7.05
CA LYS A 7 12.19 -24.46 7.05
C LYS A 7 12.14 -23.48 5.88
N GLN A 8 11.80 -23.97 4.68
CA GLN A 8 11.61 -23.12 3.51
C GLN A 8 10.48 -22.11 3.73
N LYS A 9 9.34 -22.57 4.26
CA LYS A 9 8.23 -21.68 4.64
C LYS A 9 8.67 -20.63 5.66
N LEU A 10 9.43 -21.01 6.68
CA LEU A 10 9.97 -20.08 7.67
C LEU A 10 10.89 -19.03 7.03
N ALA A 11 11.74 -19.42 6.08
CA ALA A 11 12.61 -18.49 5.37
C ALA A 11 11.80 -17.49 4.52
N LEU A 12 10.71 -17.92 3.88
CA LEU A 12 9.81 -17.01 3.15
C LEU A 12 9.08 -16.06 4.09
N PHE A 13 8.60 -16.53 5.24
CA PHE A 13 7.98 -15.67 6.26
C PHE A 13 8.93 -14.61 6.79
N ARG A 14 10.22 -14.94 6.98
CA ARG A 14 11.23 -13.94 7.37
C ARG A 14 11.39 -12.84 6.32
N LYS A 15 11.50 -13.22 5.04
CA LYS A 15 11.55 -12.24 3.94
C LYS A 15 10.28 -11.39 3.88
N LEU A 16 9.12 -11.99 4.13
CA LEU A 16 7.85 -11.27 4.15
C LEU A 16 7.79 -10.29 5.32
N ALA A 17 8.33 -10.66 6.48
CA ALA A 17 8.46 -9.76 7.63
C ALA A 17 9.39 -8.56 7.33
N GLU A 18 10.54 -8.79 6.69
CA GLU A 18 11.44 -7.71 6.24
C GLU A 18 10.74 -6.75 5.27
N ILE A 19 9.88 -7.25 4.38
CA ILE A 19 9.08 -6.40 3.48
C ILE A 19 8.01 -5.65 4.27
N SER A 20 7.27 -6.31 5.18
CA SER A 20 6.26 -5.64 6.00
C SER A 20 6.87 -4.56 6.91
N GLU A 21 8.09 -4.76 7.44
CA GLU A 21 8.82 -3.70 8.16
C GLU A 21 9.07 -2.48 7.27
N LYS A 22 9.62 -2.69 6.06
CA LYS A 22 9.85 -1.59 5.11
C LYS A 22 8.55 -0.89 4.69
N LEU A 23 7.46 -1.65 4.52
CA LEU A 23 6.15 -1.08 4.23
C LEU A 23 5.62 -0.23 5.40
N ALA A 24 5.93 -0.61 6.64
CA ALA A 24 5.53 0.13 7.84
C ALA A 24 6.34 1.41 8.06
N ASP A 25 7.54 1.51 7.46
CA ASP A 25 8.39 2.71 7.55
C ASP A 25 7.88 3.86 6.68
N PHE A 26 7.02 3.60 5.69
CA PHE A 26 6.41 4.67 4.90
C PHE A 26 5.47 5.51 5.76
N SER A 27 5.73 6.82 5.76
CA SER A 27 4.82 7.80 6.37
C SER A 27 3.83 8.34 5.34
N ALA A 28 2.76 8.97 5.83
CA ALA A 28 1.84 9.70 4.97
C ALA A 28 2.54 10.81 4.18
N ASP A 29 3.56 11.46 4.76
CA ASP A 29 4.26 12.57 4.12
C ASP A 29 5.20 12.07 3.00
N ASP A 30 5.81 10.90 3.16
CA ASP A 30 6.61 10.27 2.11
C ASP A 30 5.76 9.96 0.88
N LEU A 31 4.55 9.42 1.09
CA LEU A 31 3.62 9.10 -0.01
C LEU A 31 3.09 10.33 -0.74
N MET A 32 3.19 11.51 -0.13
CA MET A 32 2.78 12.79 -0.69
C MET A 32 3.91 13.51 -1.41
N ALA A 33 5.16 13.10 -1.17
CA ALA A 33 6.33 13.72 -1.76
C ALA A 33 6.60 13.17 -3.16
N GLU A 34 7.14 14.03 -4.04
CA GLU A 34 7.63 13.62 -5.37
C GLU A 34 9.06 13.02 -5.28
N ASN A 35 9.31 12.18 -4.27
CA ASN A 35 10.62 11.60 -3.98
C ASN A 35 10.77 10.14 -4.43
N GLY A 36 9.80 9.60 -5.17
CA GLY A 36 9.81 8.20 -5.62
C GLY A 36 9.32 7.18 -4.59
N ALA A 37 8.94 7.61 -3.37
CA ALA A 37 8.45 6.71 -2.33
C ALA A 37 7.23 5.87 -2.77
N LEU A 38 6.38 6.41 -3.64
CA LEU A 38 5.22 5.68 -4.18
C LEU A 38 5.64 4.53 -5.11
N ALA A 39 6.68 4.72 -5.93
CA ALA A 39 7.23 3.67 -6.76
C ALA A 39 7.94 2.59 -5.92
N ASP A 40 8.63 2.99 -4.86
CA ASP A 40 9.24 2.05 -3.91
C ASP A 40 8.16 1.23 -3.19
N LEU A 41 7.07 1.87 -2.75
CA LEU A 41 5.92 1.19 -2.14
C LEU A 41 5.34 0.14 -3.09
N GLU A 42 5.08 0.51 -4.35
CA GLU A 42 4.59 -0.42 -5.38
C GLU A 42 5.54 -1.61 -5.57
N ALA A 43 6.84 -1.34 -5.69
CA ALA A 43 7.85 -2.39 -5.83
C ALA A 43 7.91 -3.33 -4.61
N PHE A 44 7.67 -2.84 -3.39
CA PHE A 44 7.58 -3.68 -2.20
C PHE A 44 6.30 -4.52 -2.18
N LEU A 45 5.18 -3.97 -2.63
CA LEU A 45 3.92 -4.72 -2.74
C LEU A 45 4.03 -5.86 -3.77
N GLU A 46 4.62 -5.61 -4.94
CA GLU A 46 4.85 -6.66 -5.94
C GLU A 46 5.75 -7.79 -5.38
N LYS A 47 6.83 -7.42 -4.67
CA LYS A 47 7.69 -8.41 -4.01
C LYS A 47 6.93 -9.20 -2.94
N ARG A 48 6.03 -8.55 -2.19
CA ARG A 48 5.18 -9.20 -1.19
C ARG A 48 4.25 -10.22 -1.84
N ASP A 49 3.58 -9.84 -2.92
CA ASP A 49 2.67 -10.74 -3.65
C ASP A 49 3.42 -11.98 -4.18
N GLY A 50 4.60 -11.79 -4.78
CA GLY A 50 5.43 -12.90 -5.23
C GLY A 50 5.96 -13.81 -4.11
N LEU A 51 6.07 -13.32 -2.87
CA LEU A 51 6.37 -14.17 -1.71
C LEU A 51 5.13 -14.92 -1.21
N ILE A 52 3.96 -14.28 -1.20
CA ILE A 52 2.69 -14.90 -0.81
C ILE A 52 2.39 -16.08 -1.74
N GLU A 53 2.53 -15.91 -3.05
CA GLU A 53 2.32 -17.00 -4.02
C GLU A 53 3.22 -18.22 -3.75
N LYS A 54 4.49 -17.98 -3.39
CA LYS A 54 5.44 -19.04 -3.04
C LYS A 54 5.06 -19.74 -1.74
N ILE A 55 4.57 -18.98 -0.76
CA ILE A 55 4.07 -19.52 0.51
C ILE A 55 2.84 -20.39 0.25
N ASP A 56 1.90 -19.93 -0.57
CA ASP A 56 0.68 -20.67 -0.91
C ASP A 56 1.00 -21.97 -1.66
N ALA A 57 1.99 -21.93 -2.57
CA ALA A 57 2.48 -23.12 -3.24
C ALA A 57 3.08 -24.13 -2.25
N LEU A 58 3.88 -23.67 -1.29
CA LEU A 58 4.42 -24.54 -0.22
C LEU A 58 3.32 -25.09 0.68
N ASP A 59 2.28 -24.31 0.97
CA ASP A 59 1.16 -24.77 1.80
C ASP A 59 0.36 -25.87 1.11
N LYS A 60 0.14 -25.75 -0.20
CA LYS A 60 -0.45 -26.83 -1.01
C LYS A 60 0.41 -28.10 -0.96
N GLN A 61 1.74 -27.96 -1.04
CA GLN A 61 2.67 -29.10 -0.92
C GLN A 61 2.63 -29.74 0.48
N LEU A 62 2.57 -28.92 1.54
CA LEU A 62 2.49 -29.39 2.92
C LEU A 62 1.17 -30.12 3.21
N VAL A 63 0.05 -29.67 2.65
CA VAL A 63 -1.26 -30.32 2.76
C VAL A 63 -1.28 -31.64 1.98
N GLY A 64 -0.64 -31.68 0.81
CA GLY A 64 -0.56 -32.89 -0.02
C GLY A 64 0.30 -34.02 0.57
N LEU A 65 1.04 -33.75 1.65
CA LEU A 65 1.83 -34.76 2.33
C LEU A 65 1.02 -35.51 3.39
N ALA A 66 0.65 -36.74 3.05
CA ALA A 66 0.04 -37.67 3.99
C ALA A 66 1.04 -38.05 5.10
N GLY A 67 0.66 -37.79 6.36
CA GLY A 67 1.42 -38.21 7.54
C GLY A 67 1.40 -37.18 8.67
N GLU A 68 1.59 -37.63 9.90
CA GLU A 68 1.76 -36.72 11.02
C GLU A 68 3.07 -35.93 10.88
N PRO A 69 3.04 -34.60 11.05
CA PRO A 69 4.26 -33.81 11.03
C PRO A 69 5.17 -34.24 12.18
N SER A 70 6.44 -34.51 11.84
CA SER A 70 7.48 -34.87 12.82
C SER A 70 7.50 -33.90 14.01
N ARG A 71 7.83 -34.40 15.22
CA ARG A 71 8.00 -33.55 16.43
C ARG A 71 8.94 -32.36 16.20
N ALA A 72 9.90 -32.48 15.29
CA ALA A 72 10.82 -31.41 14.88
C ALA A 72 10.12 -30.21 14.20
N VAL A 73 8.88 -30.36 13.73
CA VAL A 73 8.08 -29.30 13.11
C VAL A 73 7.44 -28.36 14.14
N LYS A 74 7.19 -28.84 15.36
CA LYS A 74 6.53 -28.07 16.42
C LYS A 74 7.21 -26.72 16.71
N PRO A 75 8.55 -26.63 16.91
CA PRO A 75 9.22 -25.34 17.10
C PRO A 75 9.14 -24.45 15.85
N LEU A 76 9.19 -25.01 14.64
CA LEU A 76 9.08 -24.25 13.39
C LEU A 76 7.70 -23.60 13.24
N LYS A 77 6.62 -24.31 13.60
CA LYS A 77 5.26 -23.75 13.66
C LYS A 77 5.16 -22.61 14.66
N GLY A 78 5.77 -22.75 15.84
CA GLY A 78 5.82 -21.67 16.84
C GLY A 78 6.50 -20.40 16.31
N SER A 79 7.62 -20.56 15.61
CA SER A 79 8.32 -19.43 14.97
C SER A 79 7.50 -18.79 13.85
N LEU A 80 6.80 -19.59 13.04
CA LEU A 80 5.90 -19.08 12.00
C LEU A 80 4.78 -18.21 12.58
N VAL A 81 4.16 -18.64 13.69
CA VAL A 81 3.10 -17.87 14.36
C VAL A 81 3.63 -16.52 14.83
N LYS A 82 4.78 -16.49 15.50
CA LYS A 82 5.39 -15.23 15.97
C LYS A 82 5.67 -14.26 14.81
N ILE A 83 6.30 -14.75 13.75
CA ILE A 83 6.60 -13.92 12.58
C ILE A 83 5.31 -13.42 11.92
N ALA A 84 4.27 -14.26 11.84
CA ALA A 84 2.97 -13.86 11.32
C ALA A 84 2.30 -12.76 12.16
N GLU A 85 2.45 -12.78 13.48
CA GLU A 85 1.96 -11.71 14.36
C GLU A 85 2.72 -10.40 14.12
N ASP A 86 4.03 -10.46 13.93
CA ASP A 86 4.85 -9.28 13.65
C ASP A 86 4.52 -8.66 12.29
N ILE A 87 4.36 -9.49 11.26
CA ILE A 87 3.84 -9.08 9.94
C ILE A 87 2.50 -8.36 10.09
N ARG A 88 1.53 -8.94 10.82
CA ARG A 88 0.20 -8.33 11.01
C ARG A 88 0.28 -6.96 11.69
N LYS A 89 1.16 -6.79 12.69
CA LYS A 89 1.36 -5.50 13.35
C LYS A 89 1.92 -4.45 12.39
N ASN A 90 2.89 -4.84 11.57
CA ASN A 90 3.50 -3.94 10.59
C ASN A 90 2.54 -3.60 9.44
N ASP A 91 1.77 -4.56 8.96
CA ASP A 91 0.73 -4.34 7.96
C ASP A 91 -0.33 -3.34 8.47
N ALA A 92 -0.74 -3.43 9.74
CA ALA A 92 -1.68 -2.48 10.34
C ALA A 92 -1.11 -1.05 10.41
N LYS A 93 0.20 -0.90 10.66
CA LYS A 93 0.88 0.41 10.64
C LYS A 93 0.92 0.97 9.22
N ALA A 94 1.34 0.17 8.25
CA ALA A 94 1.39 0.57 6.85
C ALA A 94 0.00 1.00 6.34
N GLU A 95 -1.04 0.24 6.68
CA GLU A 95 -2.43 0.57 6.32
C GLU A 95 -2.87 1.91 6.92
N LEU A 96 -2.48 2.21 8.16
CA LEU A 96 -2.76 3.49 8.80
C LEU A 96 -2.07 4.65 8.07
N SER A 97 -0.79 4.52 7.74
CA SER A 97 -0.03 5.54 7.00
C SER A 97 -0.66 5.84 5.64
N VAL A 98 -1.01 4.80 4.88
CA VAL A 98 -1.67 4.94 3.57
C VAL A 98 -3.04 5.62 3.72
N LYS A 99 -3.85 5.22 4.71
CA LYS A 99 -5.15 5.86 4.98
C LYS A 99 -5.00 7.33 5.32
N ASP A 100 -3.98 7.69 6.08
CA ASP A 100 -3.74 9.08 6.46
C ASP A 100 -3.25 9.92 5.28
N GLY A 101 -2.36 9.39 4.43
CA GLY A 101 -1.99 10.02 3.15
C GLY A 101 -3.21 10.28 2.26
N LEU A 102 -4.10 9.30 2.12
CA LEU A 102 -5.36 9.46 1.37
C LEU A 102 -6.28 10.54 1.97
N LYS A 103 -6.36 10.64 3.30
CA LYS A 103 -7.11 11.73 3.95
C LYS A 103 -6.48 13.09 3.64
N GLN A 104 -5.16 13.20 3.65
CA GLN A 104 -4.45 14.43 3.31
C GLN A 104 -4.73 14.85 1.86
N LEU A 105 -4.64 13.94 0.89
CA LEU A 105 -4.99 14.20 -0.52
C LEU A 105 -6.42 14.71 -0.68
N ARG A 106 -7.38 14.08 0.00
CA ARG A 106 -8.79 14.51 -0.03
C ARG A 106 -8.96 15.94 0.51
N ARG A 107 -8.24 16.29 1.59
CA ARG A 107 -8.25 17.65 2.16
C ARG A 107 -7.64 18.66 1.19
N GLN A 108 -6.49 18.34 0.58
CA GLN A 108 -5.85 19.22 -0.41
C GLN A 108 -6.73 19.43 -1.63
N ARG A 109 -7.33 18.36 -2.18
CA ARG A 109 -8.29 18.44 -3.29
C ARG A 109 -9.46 19.36 -2.96
N ARG A 110 -10.04 19.23 -1.77
CA ARG A 110 -11.15 20.08 -1.32
C ARG A 110 -10.75 21.55 -1.23
N LYS A 111 -9.58 21.86 -0.66
CA LYS A 111 -9.04 23.23 -0.62
C LYS A 111 -8.86 23.83 -2.02
N ILE A 112 -8.33 23.05 -2.98
CA ILE A 112 -8.18 23.50 -4.37
C ILE A 112 -9.54 23.76 -5.01
N GLN A 113 -10.55 22.91 -4.77
CA GLN A 113 -11.89 23.10 -5.30
C GLN A 113 -12.57 24.35 -4.71
N GLU A 114 -12.49 24.54 -3.39
CA GLU A 114 -13.00 25.73 -2.70
C GLU A 114 -12.28 27.00 -3.20
N GLY A 115 -10.96 26.94 -3.39
CA GLY A 115 -10.17 28.03 -3.97
C GLY A 115 -10.53 28.36 -5.42
N LYS A 116 -10.84 27.35 -6.25
CA LYS A 116 -11.34 27.56 -7.62
C LYS A 116 -12.74 28.19 -7.64
N GLN A 117 -13.59 27.84 -6.68
CA GLN A 117 -14.91 28.45 -6.53
C GLN A 117 -14.83 29.89 -6.02
N SER A 118 -13.98 30.16 -5.02
CA SER A 118 -13.78 31.51 -4.50
C SER A 118 -13.08 32.43 -5.49
N SER A 119 -12.08 31.95 -6.23
CA SER A 119 -11.45 32.69 -7.34
C SER A 119 -12.42 32.97 -8.49
N ARG A 120 -13.44 32.12 -8.73
CA ARG A 120 -14.53 32.44 -9.67
C ARG A 120 -15.55 33.44 -9.11
N ALA A 121 -15.76 33.46 -7.79
CA ALA A 121 -16.68 34.38 -7.14
C ALA A 121 -16.09 35.79 -6.96
N TYR A 122 -14.77 35.91 -6.79
CA TYR A 122 -14.05 37.16 -6.51
C TYR A 122 -12.98 37.51 -7.54
N GLY A 123 -12.80 36.71 -8.59
CA GLY A 123 -12.02 37.12 -9.76
C GLY A 123 -12.64 38.38 -10.34
N PRO A 124 -11.83 39.32 -10.88
CA PRO A 124 -12.36 40.54 -11.46
C PRO A 124 -13.45 40.11 -12.45
N ARG A 125 -14.68 40.56 -12.22
CA ARG A 125 -15.71 40.58 -13.25
C ARG A 125 -15.07 41.38 -14.37
N GLY A 126 -14.48 40.68 -15.32
CA GLY A 126 -14.02 41.32 -16.54
C GLY A 126 -15.21 42.10 -17.05
N ASP A 127 -15.00 43.40 -17.23
CA ASP A 127 -15.85 44.22 -18.08
C ASP A 127 -16.03 43.44 -19.39
N VAL A 128 -17.17 42.75 -19.52
CA VAL A 128 -17.69 42.29 -20.80
C VAL A 128 -18.42 43.48 -21.41
N HIS A 129 -17.66 44.55 -21.63
CA HIS A 129 -18.03 45.69 -22.44
C HIS A 129 -16.82 45.96 -23.33
N GLU A 130 -16.79 45.33 -24.50
CA GLU A 130 -16.39 45.95 -25.78
C GLU A 130 -16.25 44.87 -26.86
N GLY A 131 -16.99 45.03 -27.96
CA GLY A 131 -16.57 44.47 -29.26
C GLY A 131 -17.42 43.38 -29.90
N VAL A 132 -18.75 43.36 -29.78
CA VAL A 132 -19.59 42.70 -30.80
C VAL A 132 -20.52 43.73 -31.42
N PHE A 133 -20.03 44.38 -32.48
CA PHE A 133 -20.86 45.17 -33.38
C PHE A 133 -21.75 44.21 -34.19
N VAL A 134 -23.00 44.04 -33.74
CA VAL A 134 -24.05 43.52 -34.62
C VAL A 134 -24.60 44.70 -35.40
N ASP A 135 -24.14 44.86 -36.64
CA ASP A 135 -24.74 45.78 -37.59
C ASP A 135 -26.20 45.37 -37.83
N LYS A 136 -27.12 46.20 -37.33
CA LYS A 136 -28.55 46.14 -37.66
C LYS A 136 -28.90 47.43 -38.39
N ARG A 137 -28.61 47.48 -39.69
CA ARG A 137 -29.28 48.39 -40.62
C ARG A 137 -29.99 47.59 -41.72
N ARG A 138 -31.31 47.47 -41.54
CA ARG A 138 -32.27 47.87 -42.58
C ARG A 138 -32.89 49.18 -42.12
#